data_AF-A0AAE0CM13-F1
#
_entry.id   AF-A0AAE0CM13-F1
#
_cell.length_a   1.000
_cell.length_b   1.000
_cell.length_c   1.000
_cell.angle_alpha   90.00
_cell.angle_beta   90.00
_cell.angle_gamma   90.00
#
_symmetry.space_group_name_H-M   'P 1'
#
loop_
_entity.id
_entity.type
_entity.pdbx_description
1 polymer ?
#
loop_
_entity_poly.entity_id
_entity_poly.type
_entity_poly.pdbx_seq_one_letter_code
_entity_poly.pdbx_strand_id
1 'polypeptide(L)' 'VVDLLEKMLVFDPKKRITVDEALCNLYLAPLHDINEEPVCPMPFSFDFQHPSFTEKSIGKL' A
#
# COMPACT_ATOMS: atom_id res chain seq x y z
N VAL A 1 -10.41 -16.57 7.08
CA VAL A 1 -9.42 -15.84 7.91
C VAL A 1 -8.03 -16.44 7.80
N VAL A 2 -7.85 -17.73 8.10
CA VAL A 2 -6.52 -18.37 8.16
C VAL A 2 -5.72 -18.27 6.85
N ASP A 3 -6.34 -18.56 5.70
CA ASP A 3 -5.66 -18.47 4.38
C ASP A 3 -5.09 -17.08 4.04
N LEU A 4 -5.83 -16.01 4.34
CA LEU A 4 -5.37 -14.64 4.05
C LEU A 4 -4.17 -14.27 4.93
N LEU A 5 -4.23 -14.60 6.23
CA LEU A 5 -3.15 -14.31 7.16
C LEU A 5 -1.88 -15.11 6.85
N GLU A 6 -2.02 -16.39 6.47
CA GLU A 6 -0.88 -17.22 6.06
C GLU A 6 -0.12 -16.64 4.86
N LYS A 7 -0.85 -16.04 3.91
CA LYS A 7 -0.26 -15.42 2.71
C LYS A 7 0.32 -14.02 2.98
N MET A 8 -0.14 -13.32 4.02
CA MET A 8 0.39 -12.03 4.45
C MET A 8 1.62 -12.15 5.35
N LEU A 9 1.64 -13.13 6.26
CA LEU A 9 2.65 -13.31 7.30
C LEU A 9 3.80 -14.21 6.84
N VAL A 10 4.35 -13.90 5.66
CA VAL A 10 5.52 -14.60 5.11
C VAL A 10 6.81 -13.80 5.33
N PHE A 11 7.90 -14.52 5.56
CA PHE A 11 9.21 -13.92 5.84
C PHE A 11 9.81 -13.22 4.61
N ASP A 12 9.69 -13.85 3.45
CA ASP A 12 10.17 -13.28 2.19
C ASP A 12 9.14 -12.26 1.67
N PRO A 13 9.48 -10.95 1.62
CA PRO A 13 8.54 -9.93 1.17
C PRO A 13 8.13 -10.13 -0.30
N LYS A 14 8.96 -10.79 -1.11
CA LYS A 14 8.62 -11.09 -2.52
C LYS A 14 7.57 -12.18 -2.66
N LYS A 15 7.38 -13.00 -1.63
CA LYS A 15 6.36 -14.07 -1.58
C LYS A 15 5.08 -13.61 -0.90
N ARG A 16 5.06 -12.39 -0.36
CA ARG A 16 3.88 -11.83 0.30
C ARG A 16 2.83 -11.54 -0.75
N ILE A 17 1.60 -11.93 -0.45
CA ILE A 17 0.44 -11.61 -1.30
C ILE A 17 0.38 -10.10 -1.56
N THR A 18 0.03 -9.73 -2.79
CA THR A 18 -0.18 -8.34 -3.17
C THR A 18 -1.50 -7.81 -2.61
N VAL A 19 -1.68 -6.48 -2.60
CA VAL A 19 -2.93 -5.87 -2.14
C VAL A 19 -4.09 -6.29 -3.05
N ASP A 20 -3.88 -6.28 -4.37
CA ASP A 20 -4.89 -6.68 -5.35
C ASP A 20 -5.36 -8.13 -5.14
N GLU A 21 -4.42 -9.05 -4.95
CA GLU A 21 -4.73 -10.47 -4.68
C GLU A 21 -5.43 -10.65 -3.31
N ALA A 22 -5.08 -9.85 -2.31
CA ALA A 22 -5.69 -9.89 -0.99
C ALA A 22 -7.16 -9.44 -1.04
N LEU A 23 -7.46 -8.40 -1.81
CA LEU A 23 -8.82 -7.86 -2.00
C LEU A 23 -9.75 -8.89 -2.66
N CYS A 24 -9.24 -9.69 -3.60
CA CYS A 24 -9.98 -10.79 -4.21
C CYS A 24 -10.16 -12.03 -3.31
N ASN A 25 -9.69 -12.04 -2.07
CA ASN A 25 -9.80 -13.20 -1.19
C ASN A 25 -11.26 -13.43 -0.74
N LEU A 26 -11.68 -14.70 -0.65
CA LEU A 26 -13.01 -15.13 -0.15
C LEU A 26 -13.40 -14.50 1.19
N TYR A 27 -12.41 -14.18 2.03
CA TYR A 27 -12.67 -13.50 3.30
C TYR A 27 -13.18 -12.07 3.13
N LEU A 28 -12.71 -11.34 2.11
CA LEU A 28 -13.11 -9.97 1.82
C LEU A 28 -14.22 -9.88 0.74
N ALA A 29 -14.55 -10.99 0.08
CA ALA A 29 -15.56 -11.04 -0.98
C ALA A 29 -16.90 -10.34 -0.68
N PRO A 30 -17.47 -10.39 0.55
CA PRO A 30 -18.71 -9.66 0.85
C PRO A 30 -18.57 -8.14 0.92
N LEU A 31 -17.34 -7.63 1.03
CA LEU A 31 -17.00 -6.21 1.17
C LEU A 31 -16.30 -5.63 -0.06
N HIS A 32 -15.77 -6.49 -0.93
CA HIS A 32 -14.98 -6.09 -2.08
C HIS A 32 -15.86 -5.50 -3.18
N ASP A 33 -15.60 -4.24 -3.55
CA ASP A 33 -16.19 -3.56 -4.71
C ASP A 33 -15.11 -2.74 -5.42
N ILE A 34 -14.82 -3.09 -6.67
CA ILE A 34 -13.80 -2.45 -7.51
C ILE A 34 -14.06 -0.95 -7.74
N ASN A 35 -15.31 -0.51 -7.67
CA ASN A 35 -15.66 0.89 -7.88
C ASN A 35 -15.37 1.75 -6.64
N GLU A 36 -15.38 1.14 -5.45
CA GLU A 36 -15.14 1.80 -4.16
C GLU A 36 -13.66 1.67 -3.70
N GLU A 37 -12.83 0.98 -4.48
CA GLU A 37 -11.40 0.74 -4.22
C GLU A 37 -10.49 1.38 -5.30
N PRO A 38 -10.48 2.72 -5.46
CA PRO A 38 -9.71 3.38 -6.51
C PRO A 38 -8.21 3.39 -6.24
N VAL A 39 -7.43 3.27 -7.31
CA VAL A 39 -5.97 3.45 -7.27
C VAL A 39 -5.63 4.93 -7.48
N CYS A 40 -4.66 5.45 -6.73
CA CYS A 40 -4.14 6.80 -6.96
C CYS A 40 -3.38 6.82 -8.30
N PRO A 41 -3.81 7.61 -9.30
CA PRO A 41 -3.19 7.61 -10.62
C PRO A 41 -1.81 8.30 -10.60
N MET A 42 -1.57 9.18 -9.63
CA MET A 42 -0.32 9.91 -9.48
C MET A 42 0.49 9.34 -8.32
N PRO A 43 1.74 8.91 -8.54
CA PRO A 43 2.62 8.52 -7.44
C PRO A 43 2.92 9.74 -6.57
N PHE A 44 3.03 9.51 -5.27
CA PHE A 44 3.46 10.55 -4.33
C PHE A 44 4.95 10.84 -4.51
N SER A 45 5.32 12.12 -4.66
CA SER A 45 6.72 12.51 -4.74
C SER A 45 7.33 12.69 -3.34
N PHE A 46 8.50 12.09 -3.13
CA PHE A 46 9.27 12.19 -1.90
C PHE A 46 10.41 13.23 -1.98
N ASP A 47 10.35 14.19 -2.91
CA ASP A 47 11.42 15.18 -3.13
C ASP A 47 11.81 15.94 -1.85
N PHE A 48 10.85 16.20 -0.96
CA PHE A 48 11.07 16.86 0.32
C PHE A 48 11.93 16.06 1.32
N GLN A 49 12.09 14.74 1.12
CA GLN A 49 12.98 13.89 1.94
C GLN A 49 14.42 13.89 1.43
N HIS A 50 14.69 14.57 0.31
CA HIS A 50 16.05 14.64 -0.20
C HIS A 50 16.97 15.32 0.83
N PRO A 51 18.15 14.77 1.13
CA PRO A 51 19.02 15.26 2.20
C PRO A 51 19.54 16.70 2.00
N SER A 52 19.29 17.32 0.84
CA SER A 52 19.54 18.73 0.59
C SER A 52 18.48 19.68 1.15
N PHE A 53 17.30 19.17 1.54
CA PHE A 53 16.28 19.98 2.20
C PHE A 53 16.68 20.28 3.65
N THR A 54 16.85 21.55 3.95
CA THR A 54 17.22 22.05 5.29
C THR A 54 15.98 22.52 6.05
N GLU A 55 16.07 22.63 7.37
CA GLU A 55 14.98 23.13 8.26
C GLU A 55 14.38 24.46 7.77
N LYS A 56 15.22 25.37 7.24
CA LYS A 56 14.78 26.65 6.65
C LYS A 56 13.91 26.50 5.40
N SER A 57 14.01 25.38 4.70
CA SER A 57 13.28 25.08 3.47
C SER A 57 11.96 24.36 3.77
N ILE A 58 11.92 23.57 4.85
CA ILE A 58 10.72 22.85 5.30
C ILE A 58 9.67 23.81 5.87
N GLY A 59 10.08 24.84 6.62
CA GLY A 59 9.16 25.83 7.19
C GLY A 59 8.52 26.80 6.17
N LYS A 60 8.81 26.66 4.87
CA LYS A 60 8.28 27.50 3.77
C LYS A 60 7.37 26.74 2.80
N LEU A 61 7.20 25.43 2.98
CA LEU A 61 6.18 24.63 2.30
C LEU A 61 4.82 24.84 3.00
#